data_AF-A0A947ZAE2-F1
#
_entry.id   AF-A0A947ZAE2-F1
#
_cell.length_a   1.000
_cell.length_b   1.000
_cell.length_c   1.000
_cell.angle_alpha   90.00
_cell.angle_beta   90.00
_cell.angle_gamma   90.00
#
_symmetry.space_group_name_H-M   'P 1'
#
loop_
_entity.id
_entity.type
_entity.pdbx_description
1 polymer ?
#
loop_
_entity_poly.entity_id
_entity_poly.type
_entity_poly.pdbx_seq_one_letter_code
_entity_poly.pdbx_strand_id
1 'polypeptide(L)'
;MFQLVPLASVLQPPEDTERMVGEISKKLIRHNLAHQIVKPGAPLSSESPAVLLTVTGGTEHMVMQRAKELQGPIILAAHPSSNSFPAALEVLARLQQLNRKGKIVMLGDRDEDFLGLQRLLHAVQVHREISQTRLGVFGEPSDWLIAGPSDQETMAELFRARFVKVPMAEIISGMDDIDDEQANGFLRSFVEG
;
A
#
# COMPACT_ATOMS: atom_id res chain seq x y z
N MET A 1 11.02 0.93 3.65
CA MET A 1 11.10 2.41 3.66
C MET A 1 9.86 2.95 2.95
N PHE A 2 9.31 4.09 3.39
CA PHE A 2 8.15 4.73 2.73
C PHE A 2 8.39 6.24 2.48
N GLN A 3 7.55 6.87 1.67
CA GLN A 3 7.63 8.28 1.35
C GLN A 3 6.69 9.08 2.26
N LEU A 4 7.22 10.05 3.02
CA LEU A 4 6.44 10.97 3.84
C LEU A 4 6.30 12.30 3.09
N VAL A 5 5.07 12.69 2.75
CA VAL A 5 4.79 13.90 1.98
C VAL A 5 4.15 14.95 2.89
N PRO A 6 4.93 15.87 3.51
CA PRO A 6 4.38 16.92 4.35
C PRO A 6 3.68 17.97 3.52
N LEU A 7 2.42 18.27 3.85
CA LEU A 7 1.57 19.25 3.19
C LEU A 7 1.11 20.26 4.23
N ALA A 8 1.55 21.51 4.06
CA ALA A 8 1.24 22.63 4.94
C ALA A 8 0.68 23.79 4.12
N SER A 9 -0.19 24.57 4.76
CA SER A 9 -0.75 25.79 4.18
C SER A 9 0.36 26.82 3.97
N VAL A 10 0.23 27.63 2.90
CA VAL A 10 1.13 28.77 2.64
C VAL A 10 1.09 29.82 3.74
N LEU A 11 0.05 29.80 4.59
CA LEU A 11 -0.10 30.71 5.72
C LEU A 11 0.68 30.25 6.96
N GLN A 12 1.12 29.00 7.00
CA GLN A 12 1.96 28.48 8.08
C GLN A 12 3.40 28.93 7.85
N PRO A 13 4.10 29.49 8.85
CA PRO A 13 5.52 29.78 8.73
C PRO A 13 6.31 28.52 8.31
N PRO A 14 7.23 28.63 7.34
CA PRO A 14 8.03 27.48 6.90
C PRO A 14 8.82 26.83 8.03
N GLU A 15 9.37 27.63 8.94
CA GLU A 15 10.15 27.16 10.10
C GLU A 15 9.31 26.27 11.04
N ASP A 16 8.04 26.64 11.27
CA ASP A 16 7.14 25.84 12.11
C ASP A 16 6.77 24.52 11.43
N THR A 17 6.59 24.55 10.11
CA THR A 17 6.34 23.34 9.32
C THR A 17 7.54 22.40 9.40
N GLU A 18 8.74 22.91 9.15
CA GLU A 18 9.98 22.12 9.21
C GLU A 18 10.22 21.56 10.61
N ARG A 19 9.98 22.34 11.66
CA ARG A 19 10.07 21.88 13.04
C ARG A 19 9.11 20.72 13.31
N MET A 20 7.84 20.85 12.93
CA MET A 20 6.82 19.82 13.15
C MET A 20 7.11 18.54 12.37
N VAL A 21 7.50 18.68 11.09
CA VAL A 21 7.89 17.54 10.26
C VAL A 21 9.14 16.86 10.83
N GLY A 22 10.10 17.63 11.33
CA GLY A 22 11.29 17.11 12.01
C GLY A 22 10.98 16.36 13.30
N GLU A 23 10.05 16.85 14.11
CA GLU A 23 9.57 16.16 15.32
C GLU A 23 8.89 14.83 14.97
N ILE A 24 8.01 14.83 13.97
CA ILE A 24 7.36 13.60 13.46
C ILE A 24 8.40 12.62 12.92
N SER A 25 9.36 13.10 12.13
CA SER A 25 10.44 12.27 11.58
C SER A 25 11.26 11.61 12.67
N LYS A 26 11.63 12.34 13.73
CA LYS A 26 12.33 11.79 14.90
C LYS A 26 11.50 10.69 15.57
N LYS A 27 10.20 10.88 15.75
CA LYS A 27 9.32 9.86 16.34
C LYS A 27 9.24 8.62 15.45
N LEU A 28 9.04 8.78 14.14
CA LEU A 28 9.03 7.68 13.18
C LEU A 28 10.33 6.85 13.26
N ILE A 29 11.50 7.51 13.32
CA ILE A 29 12.78 6.81 13.44
C ILE A 29 12.88 6.01 14.75
N ARG A 30 12.42 6.57 15.88
CA ARG A 30 12.39 5.85 17.17
C ARG A 30 11.52 4.58 17.13
N HIS A 31 10.49 4.56 16.29
CA HIS A 31 9.62 3.41 16.08
C HIS A 31 10.07 2.52 14.91
N ASN A 32 11.31 2.62 14.46
CA ASN A 32 11.88 1.85 13.34
C ASN A 32 11.12 2.02 12.00
N LEU A 33 10.44 3.14 11.82
CA LEU A 33 9.71 3.48 10.61
C LEU A 33 10.60 4.31 9.68
N ALA A 34 11.44 3.61 8.91
CA ALA A 34 12.33 4.21 7.92
C ALA A 34 11.54 4.93 6.81
N HIS A 35 11.83 6.20 6.58
CA HIS A 35 11.11 7.04 5.65
C HIS A 35 12.00 8.06 4.93
N GLN A 36 11.54 8.52 3.77
CA GLN A 36 12.12 9.61 3.01
C GLN A 36 11.11 10.76 2.96
N ILE A 37 11.54 11.98 3.32
CA ILE A 37 10.70 13.17 3.18
C ILE A 37 10.69 13.61 1.71
N VAL A 38 9.51 13.69 1.10
CA VAL A 38 9.31 14.10 -0.29
C VAL A 38 8.57 15.43 -0.32
N LYS A 39 9.14 16.44 -0.98
CA LYS A 39 8.53 17.76 -1.10
C LYS A 39 7.18 17.69 -1.85
N PRO A 40 6.19 18.54 -1.54
CA PRO A 40 4.86 18.53 -2.18
C PRO A 40 4.85 18.48 -3.70
N GLY A 41 5.81 19.12 -4.38
CA GLY A 41 5.89 19.14 -5.85
C GLY A 41 6.85 18.14 -6.47
N ALA A 42 7.53 17.31 -5.68
CA ALA A 42 8.47 16.31 -6.20
C ALA A 42 7.71 15.03 -6.63
N PRO A 43 8.18 14.31 -7.65
CA PRO A 43 7.53 13.07 -8.07
C PRO A 43 7.56 12.01 -6.96
N LEU A 44 6.47 11.24 -6.84
CA LEU A 44 6.42 10.07 -5.97
C LEU A 44 6.98 8.85 -6.69
N SER A 45 7.82 8.09 -5.98
CA SER A 45 8.26 6.78 -6.46
C SER A 45 7.10 5.80 -6.48
N SER A 46 6.98 5.06 -7.57
CA SER A 46 6.05 3.92 -7.69
C SER A 46 6.46 2.72 -6.88
N GLU A 47 7.69 2.69 -6.34
CA GLU A 47 8.31 1.52 -5.67
C GLU A 47 8.04 1.47 -4.17
N SER A 48 7.72 2.61 -3.54
CA SER A 48 7.52 2.70 -2.09
C SER A 48 6.16 3.29 -1.73
N PRO A 49 5.47 2.80 -0.68
CA PRO A 49 4.22 3.41 -0.21
C PRO A 49 4.42 4.89 0.12
N ALA A 50 3.37 5.68 -0.02
CA ALA A 50 3.37 7.10 0.35
C ALA A 50 2.35 7.39 1.44
N VAL A 51 2.75 8.25 2.37
CA VAL A 51 1.91 8.78 3.46
C VAL A 51 1.78 10.28 3.24
N LEU A 52 0.56 10.74 3.02
CA LEU A 52 0.26 12.16 2.87
C LEU A 52 0.08 12.76 4.27
N LEU A 53 1.07 13.52 4.72
CA LEU A 53 1.05 14.15 6.04
C LEU A 53 0.39 15.52 5.93
N THR A 54 -0.82 15.61 6.44
CA THR A 54 -1.56 16.86 6.63
C THR A 54 -0.93 17.58 7.81
N VAL A 55 -0.13 18.62 7.60
CA VAL A 55 0.52 19.36 8.70
C VAL A 55 -0.45 20.39 9.28
N THR A 56 -1.29 20.99 8.43
CA THR A 56 -2.20 22.08 8.81
C THR A 56 -3.54 21.95 8.10
N GLY A 57 -4.55 22.65 8.60
CA GLY A 57 -5.77 22.95 7.84
C GLY A 57 -5.49 23.80 6.59
N GLY A 58 -6.44 23.80 5.65
CA GLY A 58 -6.30 24.54 4.39
C GLY A 58 -5.38 23.86 3.37
N THR A 59 -5.05 22.58 3.59
CA THR A 59 -4.17 21.77 2.73
C THR A 59 -4.93 20.74 1.90
N GLU A 60 -6.26 20.69 2.03
CA GLU A 60 -7.13 19.66 1.47
C GLU A 60 -6.96 19.55 -0.05
N HIS A 61 -6.85 20.68 -0.74
CA HIS A 61 -6.61 20.71 -2.18
C HIS A 61 -5.26 20.11 -2.56
N MET A 62 -4.19 20.40 -1.80
CA MET A 62 -2.86 19.86 -2.04
C MET A 62 -2.84 18.35 -1.77
N VAL A 63 -3.44 17.91 -0.67
CA VAL A 63 -3.58 16.48 -0.35
C VAL A 63 -4.33 15.75 -1.46
N MET A 64 -5.42 16.34 -1.96
CA MET A 64 -6.20 15.78 -3.07
C MET A 64 -5.43 15.73 -4.40
N GLN A 65 -4.56 16.70 -4.68
CA GLN A 65 -3.68 16.64 -5.86
C GLN A 65 -2.72 15.46 -5.75
N ARG A 66 -2.03 15.32 -4.62
CA ARG A 66 -1.10 14.21 -4.37
C ARG A 66 -1.77 12.86 -4.33
N ALA A 67 -2.99 12.80 -3.80
CA ALA A 67 -3.80 11.59 -3.80
C ALA A 67 -4.02 11.04 -5.21
N LYS A 68 -4.18 11.90 -6.24
CA LYS A 68 -4.39 11.47 -7.63
C LYS A 68 -3.21 10.71 -8.23
N GLU A 69 -2.00 10.97 -7.74
CA GLU A 69 -0.78 10.28 -8.19
C GLU A 69 -0.66 8.87 -7.60
N LEU A 70 -1.39 8.59 -6.53
CA LEU A 70 -1.33 7.31 -5.82
C LEU A 70 -2.36 6.32 -6.34
N GLN A 71 -1.89 5.14 -6.71
CA GLN A 71 -2.73 3.99 -7.00
C GLN A 71 -3.02 3.19 -5.72
N GLY A 72 -4.27 2.76 -5.54
CA GLY A 72 -4.69 1.95 -4.38
C GLY A 72 -5.14 2.77 -3.16
N PRO A 73 -5.13 2.16 -1.96
CA PRO A 73 -5.53 2.81 -0.71
C PRO A 73 -4.58 3.95 -0.30
N ILE A 74 -5.14 5.07 0.17
CA ILE A 74 -4.37 6.24 0.60
C ILE A 74 -4.23 6.27 2.12
N ILE A 75 -3.02 6.51 2.61
CA ILE A 75 -2.75 6.79 4.02
C ILE A 75 -2.64 8.30 4.21
N LEU A 76 -3.55 8.86 5.01
CA LEU A 76 -3.53 10.24 5.46
C LEU A 76 -2.96 10.25 6.87
N ALA A 77 -1.82 10.89 7.08
CA ALA A 77 -1.32 11.18 8.42
C ALA A 77 -1.82 12.55 8.87
N ALA A 78 -2.26 12.62 10.12
CA ALA A 78 -2.68 13.87 10.75
C ALA A 78 -1.94 14.06 12.08
N HIS A 79 -1.58 15.30 12.39
CA HIS A 79 -1.02 15.69 13.67
C HIS A 79 -2.16 16.21 14.59
N PRO A 80 -2.07 16.09 15.93
CA PRO A 80 -3.10 16.60 16.83
C PRO A 80 -3.34 18.12 16.79
N SER A 81 -2.43 18.90 16.20
CA SER A 81 -2.48 20.37 16.19
C SER A 81 -2.81 20.96 14.81
N SER A 82 -2.90 22.28 14.75
CA SER A 82 -2.96 23.09 13.51
C SER A 82 -4.11 22.74 12.56
N ASN A 83 -5.23 22.25 13.08
CA ASN A 83 -6.39 21.84 12.30
C ASN A 83 -6.10 20.71 11.28
N SER A 84 -5.08 19.90 11.54
CA SER A 84 -4.65 18.82 10.66
C SER A 84 -5.68 17.67 10.58
N PHE A 85 -6.26 17.26 11.72
CA PHE A 85 -7.24 16.17 11.73
C PHE A 85 -8.55 16.52 11.01
N PRO A 86 -9.17 17.71 11.21
CA PRO A 86 -10.33 18.11 10.42
C PRO A 86 -10.06 18.18 8.92
N ALA A 87 -8.89 18.67 8.51
CA ALA A 87 -8.47 18.65 7.10
C ALA A 87 -8.36 17.22 6.55
N ALA A 88 -7.77 16.30 7.31
CA ALA A 88 -7.70 14.89 6.94
C ALA A 88 -9.09 14.24 6.82
N LEU A 89 -10.05 14.62 7.67
CA LEU A 89 -11.43 14.16 7.59
C LEU A 89 -12.14 14.67 6.33
N GLU A 90 -11.96 15.94 5.97
CA GLU A 90 -12.53 16.52 4.75
C GLU A 90 -11.98 15.81 3.50
N VAL A 91 -10.66 15.60 3.45
CA VAL A 91 -10.01 14.82 2.39
C VAL A 91 -10.56 13.40 2.36
N LEU A 92 -10.67 12.71 3.50
CA LEU A 92 -11.20 11.35 3.55
C LEU A 92 -12.63 11.28 3.03
N ALA A 93 -13.49 12.21 3.41
CA ALA A 93 -14.85 12.30 2.90
C ALA A 93 -14.86 12.48 1.38
N ARG A 94 -13.97 13.34 0.85
CA ARG A 94 -13.82 13.53 -0.60
C ARG A 94 -13.32 12.27 -1.31
N LEU A 95 -12.37 11.54 -0.72
CA LEU A 95 -11.90 10.25 -1.27
C LEU A 95 -13.04 9.24 -1.35
N GLN A 96 -13.86 9.14 -0.31
CA GLN A 96 -15.02 8.24 -0.28
C GLN A 96 -16.05 8.59 -1.36
N GLN A 97 -16.34 9.88 -1.59
CA GLN A 97 -17.20 10.33 -2.69
C GLN A 97 -16.66 9.94 -4.08
N LEU A 98 -15.34 9.79 -4.22
CA LEU A 98 -14.67 9.35 -5.45
C LEU A 98 -14.49 7.82 -5.51
N ASN A 99 -15.18 7.06 -4.65
CA ASN A 99 -15.02 5.61 -4.50
C ASN A 99 -13.58 5.17 -4.22
N ARG A 100 -12.78 6.05 -3.60
CA ARG A 100 -11.40 5.76 -3.23
C ARG A 100 -11.30 5.33 -1.78
N LYS A 101 -10.46 4.32 -1.53
CA LYS A 101 -10.15 3.85 -0.18
C LYS A 101 -9.09 4.75 0.45
N GLY A 102 -9.34 5.18 1.68
CA GLY A 102 -8.40 5.97 2.47
C GLY A 102 -8.53 5.64 3.95
N LYS A 103 -7.45 5.84 4.71
CA LYS A 103 -7.43 5.73 6.17
C LYS A 103 -6.62 6.86 6.76
N ILE A 104 -7.13 7.42 7.87
CA ILE A 104 -6.41 8.42 8.66
C ILE A 104 -5.65 7.69 9.76
N VAL A 105 -4.40 8.08 9.97
CA VAL A 105 -3.61 7.74 11.14
C VAL A 105 -3.21 9.03 11.85
N MET A 106 -3.47 9.10 13.14
CA MET A 106 -2.97 10.18 13.98
C MET A 106 -1.49 9.89 14.27
N LEU A 107 -0.61 10.89 14.11
CA LEU A 107 0.79 10.81 14.52
C LEU A 107 0.98 11.68 15.77
N GLY A 108 0.42 11.22 16.88
CA GLY A 108 0.52 11.87 18.17
C GLY A 108 1.80 11.48 18.92
N ASP A 109 1.63 11.22 20.22
CA ASP A 109 2.70 10.82 21.13
C ASP A 109 2.57 9.37 21.62
N ARG A 110 1.52 8.65 21.20
CA ARG A 110 1.25 7.29 21.69
C ARG A 110 1.89 6.26 20.79
N ASP A 111 2.50 5.22 21.36
CA ASP A 111 3.12 4.13 20.60
C ASP A 111 2.11 3.41 19.66
N GLU A 112 0.84 3.33 20.08
CA GLU A 112 -0.26 2.75 19.31
C GLU A 112 -0.47 3.43 17.95
N ASP A 113 -0.22 4.74 17.89
CA ASP A 113 -0.36 5.54 16.66
C ASP A 113 0.63 5.05 15.59
N PHE A 114 1.86 4.75 16.00
CA PHE A 114 2.93 4.27 15.12
C PHE A 114 2.74 2.80 14.73
N LEU A 115 2.22 1.97 15.63
CA LEU A 115 1.82 0.61 15.30
C LEU A 115 0.68 0.60 14.27
N GLY A 116 -0.28 1.52 14.40
CA GLY A 116 -1.34 1.74 13.42
C GLY A 116 -0.79 2.10 12.04
N LEU A 117 0.17 3.04 11.98
CA LEU A 117 0.86 3.40 10.75
C LEU A 117 1.60 2.20 10.14
N GLN A 118 2.33 1.42 10.94
CA GLN A 118 3.06 0.24 10.47
C GLN A 118 2.13 -0.78 9.80
N ARG A 119 0.97 -1.07 10.42
CA ARG A 119 -0.05 -1.97 9.86
C ARG A 119 -0.61 -1.46 8.55
N LEU A 120 -0.89 -0.16 8.45
CA LEU A 120 -1.37 0.46 7.22
C LEU A 120 -0.33 0.41 6.10
N LEU A 121 0.93 0.72 6.41
CA LEU A 121 2.04 0.62 5.46
C LEU A 121 2.20 -0.81 4.93
N HIS A 122 2.15 -1.80 5.81
CA HIS A 122 2.19 -3.21 5.42
C HIS A 122 0.99 -3.57 4.52
N ALA A 123 -0.23 -3.17 4.89
CA ALA A 123 -1.42 -3.44 4.08
C ALA A 123 -1.34 -2.81 2.67
N VAL A 124 -0.84 -1.57 2.56
CA VAL A 124 -0.62 -0.92 1.25
C VAL A 124 0.46 -1.63 0.46
N GLN A 125 1.54 -2.08 1.10
CA GLN A 125 2.60 -2.83 0.43
C GLN A 125 2.07 -4.16 -0.12
N VAL A 126 1.35 -4.94 0.70
CA VAL A 126 0.72 -6.20 0.27
C VAL A 126 -0.27 -5.96 -0.87
N HIS A 127 -1.10 -4.92 -0.79
CA HIS A 127 -2.02 -4.58 -1.89
C HIS A 127 -1.26 -4.31 -3.20
N ARG A 128 -0.12 -3.60 -3.14
CA ARG A 128 0.70 -3.33 -4.32
C ARG A 128 1.29 -4.61 -4.91
N GLU A 129 1.86 -5.47 -4.07
CA GLU A 129 2.43 -6.76 -4.49
C GLU A 129 1.38 -7.66 -5.15
N ILE A 130 0.20 -7.78 -4.54
CA ILE A 130 -0.91 -8.55 -5.12
C ILE A 130 -1.32 -7.97 -6.48
N SER A 131 -1.46 -6.66 -6.59
CA SER A 131 -1.85 -6.01 -7.86
C SER A 131 -0.84 -6.18 -9.01
N GLN A 132 0.41 -6.53 -8.70
CA GLN A 132 1.45 -6.78 -9.70
C GLN A 132 1.62 -8.27 -10.02
N THR A 133 1.03 -9.15 -9.20
CA THR A 133 1.17 -10.60 -9.28
C THR A 133 0.39 -11.18 -10.47
N ARG A 134 0.95 -12.25 -11.04
CA ARG A 134 0.27 -13.12 -11.99
C ARG A 134 -0.10 -14.41 -11.26
N LEU A 135 -1.38 -14.74 -11.21
CA LEU A 135 -1.92 -15.92 -10.56
C LEU A 135 -2.33 -16.94 -11.62
N GLY A 136 -1.65 -18.09 -11.63
CA GLY A 136 -2.02 -19.21 -12.49
C GLY A 136 -3.31 -19.87 -12.00
N VAL A 137 -4.26 -20.07 -12.90
CA VAL A 137 -5.51 -20.79 -12.63
C VAL A 137 -5.48 -22.11 -13.39
N PHE A 138 -5.61 -23.20 -12.66
CA PHE A 138 -5.55 -24.56 -13.19
C PHE A 138 -6.91 -25.25 -13.03
N GLY A 139 -7.38 -25.85 -14.12
CA GLY A 139 -8.69 -26.52 -14.15
C GLY A 139 -9.87 -25.54 -14.01
N GLU A 140 -11.02 -26.12 -13.69
CA GLU A 140 -12.28 -25.39 -13.45
C GLU A 140 -12.76 -25.62 -12.01
N PRO A 141 -13.59 -24.70 -11.46
CA PRO A 141 -14.26 -24.93 -10.19
C PRO A 141 -15.07 -26.24 -10.20
N SER A 142 -15.10 -26.96 -9.08
CA SER A 142 -15.86 -28.22 -8.99
C SER A 142 -17.37 -27.97 -8.93
N ASP A 143 -18.14 -28.79 -9.65
CA ASP A 143 -19.60 -28.66 -9.79
C ASP A 143 -20.39 -28.74 -8.46
N TRP A 144 -19.80 -29.30 -7.41
CA TRP A 144 -20.43 -29.40 -6.08
C TRP A 144 -20.20 -28.18 -5.18
N LEU A 145 -19.45 -27.17 -5.64
CA LEU A 145 -19.16 -25.98 -4.84
C LEU A 145 -20.35 -25.00 -4.86
N ILE A 146 -21.08 -24.95 -3.75
CA ILE A 146 -22.21 -24.02 -3.55
C ILE A 146 -21.73 -22.57 -3.32
N ALA A 147 -20.61 -22.40 -2.62
CA ALA A 147 -19.87 -21.15 -2.52
C ALA A 147 -18.61 -21.25 -3.40
N GLY A 148 -18.83 -21.46 -4.70
CA GLY A 148 -17.75 -21.49 -5.68
C GLY A 148 -16.97 -20.18 -5.72
N PRO A 149 -15.74 -20.19 -6.27
CA PRO A 149 -14.97 -18.97 -6.47
C PRO A 149 -15.80 -17.96 -7.29
N SER A 150 -15.70 -16.68 -6.94
CA SER A 150 -16.18 -15.61 -7.82
C SER A 150 -15.54 -15.76 -9.20
N ASP A 151 -16.23 -15.31 -10.24
CA ASP A 151 -15.67 -15.33 -11.58
C ASP A 151 -14.32 -14.58 -11.63
N GLN A 152 -13.46 -14.99 -12.56
CA GLN A 152 -12.09 -14.49 -12.65
C GLN A 152 -12.03 -12.98 -12.90
N GLU A 153 -13.05 -12.41 -13.54
CA GLU A 153 -13.14 -10.98 -13.83
C GLU A 153 -13.36 -10.19 -12.53
N THR A 154 -14.32 -10.61 -11.70
CA THR A 154 -14.55 -10.04 -10.37
C THR A 154 -13.28 -10.11 -9.49
N MET A 155 -12.58 -11.25 -9.51
CA MET A 155 -11.34 -11.42 -8.75
C MET A 155 -10.20 -10.54 -9.28
N ALA A 156 -10.06 -10.45 -10.61
CA ALA A 156 -9.08 -9.58 -11.25
C ALA A 156 -9.35 -8.11 -10.92
N GLU A 157 -10.60 -7.66 -10.92
CA GLU A 157 -10.96 -6.30 -10.55
C GLU A 157 -10.68 -6.00 -9.07
N LEU A 158 -11.06 -6.92 -8.17
CA LEU A 158 -10.94 -6.71 -6.73
C LEU A 158 -9.48 -6.69 -6.26
N PHE A 159 -8.67 -7.64 -6.73
CA PHE A 159 -7.26 -7.73 -6.37
C PHE A 159 -6.35 -6.90 -7.29
N ARG A 160 -6.88 -6.42 -8.41
CA ARG A 160 -6.10 -5.81 -9.51
C ARG A 160 -4.97 -6.71 -10.00
N ALA A 161 -5.10 -8.02 -9.79
CA ALA A 161 -4.12 -9.03 -10.14
C ALA A 161 -4.44 -9.62 -11.52
N ARG A 162 -3.43 -10.22 -12.16
CA ARG A 162 -3.61 -10.88 -13.45
C ARG A 162 -3.84 -12.38 -13.24
N PHE A 163 -5.03 -12.85 -13.55
CA PHE A 163 -5.33 -14.28 -13.56
C PHE A 163 -5.00 -14.86 -14.94
N VAL A 164 -4.22 -15.93 -14.97
CA VAL A 164 -3.75 -16.59 -16.19
C VAL A 164 -4.23 -18.02 -16.16
N LYS A 165 -5.17 -18.38 -17.03
CA LYS A 165 -5.59 -19.77 -17.19
C LYS A 165 -4.46 -20.55 -17.83
N VAL A 166 -4.00 -21.60 -17.16
CA VAL A 166 -2.96 -22.50 -17.66
C VAL A 166 -3.59 -23.87 -17.92
N PRO A 167 -3.58 -24.34 -19.18
CA PRO A 167 -4.12 -25.65 -19.52
C PRO A 167 -3.40 -26.78 -18.76
N MET A 168 -4.15 -27.76 -18.26
CA MET A 168 -3.56 -28.93 -17.61
C MET A 168 -2.58 -29.68 -18.53
N ALA A 169 -2.84 -29.70 -19.84
CA ALA A 169 -1.94 -30.31 -20.82
C ALA A 169 -0.56 -29.65 -20.87
N GLU A 170 -0.48 -28.33 -20.68
CA GLU A 170 0.79 -27.59 -20.63
C GLU A 170 1.60 -28.00 -19.40
N ILE A 171 0.93 -28.17 -18.26
CA ILE A 171 1.57 -28.65 -17.02
C ILE A 171 2.11 -30.07 -17.21
N ILE A 172 1.29 -30.98 -17.74
CA ILE A 172 1.67 -32.38 -17.95
C ILE A 172 2.86 -32.47 -18.89
N SER A 173 2.83 -31.76 -20.03
CA SER A 173 3.98 -31.70 -20.94
C SER A 173 5.22 -31.16 -20.24
N GLY A 174 5.08 -30.09 -19.46
CA GLY A 174 6.19 -29.53 -18.71
C GLY A 174 6.75 -30.46 -17.63
N MET A 175 5.95 -31.39 -17.10
CA MET A 175 6.42 -32.43 -16.18
C MET A 175 7.18 -33.54 -16.92
N ASP A 176 6.69 -33.96 -18.08
CA ASP A 176 7.32 -35.01 -18.90
C ASP A 176 8.67 -34.55 -19.48
N ASP A 177 8.87 -33.24 -19.65
CA ASP A 177 10.11 -32.63 -20.16
C ASP A 177 11.21 -32.47 -19.09
N ILE A 178 10.96 -32.77 -17.80
CA ILE A 178 11.96 -32.68 -16.73
C ILE A 178 12.85 -33.92 -16.76
N ASP A 179 14.17 -33.72 -16.74
CA ASP A 179 15.12 -34.83 -16.71
C ASP A 179 15.39 -35.37 -15.28
N ASP A 180 15.89 -36.60 -15.22
CA ASP A 180 16.19 -37.29 -13.95
C ASP A 180 17.26 -36.54 -13.12
N GLU A 181 18.14 -35.76 -13.74
CA GLU A 181 19.18 -35.02 -13.04
C GLU A 181 18.58 -33.84 -12.25
N GLN A 182 17.68 -33.08 -12.87
CA GLN A 182 16.91 -32.02 -12.26
C GLN A 182 16.02 -32.55 -11.14
N ALA A 183 15.33 -33.67 -11.38
CA ALA A 183 14.49 -34.32 -10.37
C ALA A 183 15.31 -34.79 -9.16
N ASN A 184 16.47 -35.43 -9.39
CA ASN A 184 17.35 -35.89 -8.33
C ASN A 184 17.98 -34.74 -7.52
N GLY A 185 18.29 -33.61 -8.16
CA GLY A 185 18.76 -32.41 -7.47
C GLY A 185 17.74 -31.88 -6.47
N PHE A 186 16.46 -31.82 -6.86
CA PHE A 186 15.38 -31.44 -5.96
C PHE A 186 15.20 -32.46 -4.83
N LEU A 187 15.18 -33.77 -5.15
CA LEU A 187 15.01 -34.83 -4.15
C LEU A 187 16.07 -34.80 -3.07
N ARG A 188 17.35 -34.58 -3.41
CA ARG A 188 18.43 -34.43 -2.42
C ARG A 188 18.16 -33.26 -1.48
N SER A 189 17.81 -32.10 -2.03
CA SER A 189 17.49 -30.92 -1.21
C SER A 189 16.27 -31.11 -0.31
N PHE A 190 15.33 -31.97 -0.70
CA PHE A 190 14.13 -32.28 0.08
C PHE A 190 14.39 -33.29 1.21
N VAL A 191 15.31 -34.24 0.99
CA VAL A 191 15.66 -35.27 1.98
C VAL A 191 16.73 -34.80 2.97
N GLU A 192 17.64 -33.91 2.53
CA GLU A 192 18.74 -33.38 3.34
C GLU A 192 18.40 -32.06 4.06
N GLY A 193 17.17 -31.55 3.88
CA GLY A 193 16.65 -30.36 4.56
C GLY A 193 16.24 -30.58 6.01
#